data_AF-A0A1F2SDL1-F1
#
_entry.id   AF-A0A1F2SDL1-F1
#
_cell.length_a   1.000
_cell.length_b   1.000
_cell.length_c   1.000
_cell.angle_alpha   90.00
_cell.angle_beta   90.00
_cell.angle_gamma   90.00
#
_symmetry.space_group_name_H-M   'P 1'
#
loop_
_entity.id
_entity.type
_entity.pdbx_description
1 polymer ?
#
loop_
_entity_poly.entity_id
_entity_poly.type
_entity_poly.pdbx_seq_one_letter_code
_entity_poly.pdbx_strand_id
1 'polypeptide(L)'
;MRKFLFFSIAATGLLWGPAAGAGKDLSKADGLFDKGLYQEALNEYDTALKDAATETRLNALYRAVESQALLFRYADAAKSAFEAKLPPDPRWKSRFLILRAEIAREFLKQYGWASPKDVEEGGKDLSRRTPEEWRGEARSAYRQLWDLRRQLIKIPLREEGYFVDLRDAEVETVPTLWDFVALRWGDFLLEEEESSGRTKPAVISFLSQNDAVELSFDDAPATQAAALFEDAATLGGDGRSTAREVWKIKRLKIPFDHPGLVTPAPDEEAFANPTSPVAVPSR
;
A
#
# COMPACT_ATOMS: atom_id res chain seq x y z
N MET A 1 3.92 -11.22 -15.62
CA MET A 1 4.35 -10.65 -14.33
C MET A 1 3.63 -11.40 -13.24
N ARG A 2 4.35 -12.13 -12.39
CA ARG A 2 3.77 -12.90 -11.29
C ARG A 2 3.07 -11.92 -10.35
N LYS A 3 1.77 -12.12 -10.13
CA LYS A 3 1.04 -11.47 -9.04
C LYS A 3 1.83 -11.77 -7.77
N PHE A 4 2.28 -10.75 -7.05
CA PHE A 4 2.64 -10.88 -5.64
C PHE A 4 1.35 -11.19 -4.87
N LEU A 5 0.86 -12.42 -5.05
CA LEU A 5 -0.05 -13.08 -4.15
C LEU A 5 0.75 -13.28 -2.86
N PHE A 6 0.61 -12.33 -1.94
CA PHE A 6 0.74 -12.64 -0.53
C PHE A 6 -0.25 -13.78 -0.29
N PHE A 7 0.30 -14.99 -0.15
CA PHE A 7 -0.29 -16.29 0.20
C PHE A 7 0.39 -17.37 -0.65
N SER A 8 1.65 -17.67 -0.32
CA SER A 8 2.24 -18.96 -0.62
C SER A 8 2.91 -19.50 0.65
N ILE A 9 2.14 -20.29 1.40
CA ILE A 9 2.66 -21.14 2.46
C ILE A 9 3.38 -22.29 1.77
N ALA A 10 4.70 -22.23 1.73
CA ALA A 10 5.55 -23.41 1.62
C ALA A 10 6.61 -23.30 2.72
N ALA A 11 6.47 -24.18 3.72
CA ALA A 11 7.40 -24.29 4.83
C ALA A 11 8.77 -24.73 4.31
N THR A 12 9.79 -23.90 4.50
CA THR A 12 11.19 -24.37 4.53
C THR A 12 11.94 -23.48 5.51
N GLY A 13 12.30 -24.05 6.65
CA GLY A 13 12.98 -23.35 7.73
C GLY A 13 14.35 -22.87 7.28
N LEU A 14 14.62 -21.58 7.46
CA LEU A 14 15.96 -21.03 7.46
C LEU A 14 16.11 -20.10 8.67
N LEU A 15 17.04 -20.48 9.53
CA LEU A 15 17.40 -19.82 10.78
C LEU A 15 17.94 -18.41 10.50
N TRP A 16 17.24 -17.38 10.98
CA TRP A 16 17.83 -16.05 11.16
C TRP A 16 18.06 -15.76 12.64
N GLY A 17 19.27 -15.27 12.92
CA GLY A 17 19.85 -15.15 14.26
C GLY A 17 19.17 -14.11 15.14
N PRO A 18 19.45 -14.14 16.46
CA PRO A 18 18.69 -13.37 17.44
C PRO A 18 19.13 -11.91 17.43
N ALA A 19 18.16 -11.00 17.27
CA ALA A 19 18.32 -9.63 17.71
C ALA A 19 18.17 -9.60 19.24
N ALA A 20 19.29 -9.39 19.95
CA ALA A 20 19.33 -9.39 21.41
C ALA A 20 18.69 -8.11 21.99
N GLY A 21 17.57 -8.29 22.70
CA GLY A 21 16.99 -7.32 23.62
C GLY A 21 16.14 -8.06 24.64
N ALA A 22 16.53 -8.01 25.92
CA ALA A 22 15.84 -8.71 27.02
C ALA A 22 14.51 -8.03 27.40
N GLY A 23 13.54 -8.07 26.48
CA GLY A 23 12.13 -8.14 26.80
C GLY A 23 11.70 -9.61 26.88
N LYS A 24 10.44 -9.91 27.22
CA LYS A 24 9.88 -11.23 26.88
C LYS A 24 10.09 -11.44 25.38
N ASP A 25 10.96 -12.36 25.04
CA ASP A 25 11.31 -12.69 23.67
C ASP A 25 10.07 -13.26 22.97
N LEU A 26 9.74 -12.73 21.78
CA LEU A 26 8.61 -13.20 20.96
C LEU A 26 8.95 -14.50 20.23
N SER A 27 10.17 -15.02 20.36
CA SER A 27 10.65 -16.24 19.70
C SER A 27 9.67 -17.42 19.70
N LYS A 28 8.95 -17.66 20.82
CA LYS A 28 7.92 -18.71 20.85
C LYS A 28 6.73 -18.40 19.94
N ALA A 29 6.21 -17.17 19.98
CA ALA A 29 5.10 -16.72 19.16
C ALA A 29 5.49 -16.70 17.68
N ASP A 30 6.67 -16.16 17.37
CA ASP A 30 7.23 -16.10 16.02
C ASP A 30 7.46 -17.51 15.45
N GLY A 31 7.99 -18.44 16.26
CA GLY A 31 8.15 -19.83 15.86
C GLY A 31 6.84 -20.59 15.61
N LEU A 32 5.72 -20.15 16.19
CA LEU A 32 4.37 -20.66 15.87
C LEU A 32 3.84 -20.02 14.59
N PHE A 33 4.04 -18.71 14.44
CA PHE A 33 3.66 -17.94 13.25
C PHE A 33 4.31 -18.51 11.99
N ASP A 34 5.62 -18.75 12.02
CA ASP A 34 6.39 -19.30 10.89
C ASP A 34 5.94 -20.70 10.48
N LYS A 35 5.32 -21.46 11.40
CA LYS A 35 4.73 -22.78 11.13
C LYS A 35 3.30 -22.72 10.62
N GLY A 36 2.72 -21.53 10.49
CA GLY A 36 1.32 -21.34 10.12
C GLY A 36 0.32 -21.62 11.25
N LEU A 37 0.79 -21.77 12.50
CA LEU A 37 -0.05 -21.98 13.68
C LEU A 37 -0.55 -20.63 14.22
N TYR A 38 -1.31 -19.93 13.39
CA TYR A 38 -1.67 -18.52 13.62
C TYR A 38 -2.55 -18.31 14.85
N GLN A 39 -3.40 -19.27 15.22
CA GLN A 39 -4.24 -19.15 16.41
C GLN A 39 -3.40 -19.26 17.70
N GLU A 40 -2.45 -20.19 17.73
CA GLU A 40 -1.52 -20.37 18.83
C GLU A 40 -0.56 -19.19 18.93
N ALA A 41 -0.03 -18.72 17.79
CA ALA A 41 0.81 -17.52 17.73
C ALA A 41 0.05 -16.29 18.27
N LEU A 42 -1.19 -16.09 17.84
CA LEU A 42 -2.05 -15.01 18.32
C LEU A 42 -2.23 -15.03 19.85
N ASN A 43 -2.44 -16.20 20.45
CA ASN A 43 -2.58 -16.32 21.90
C ASN A 43 -1.30 -15.88 22.65
N GLU A 44 -0.12 -16.19 22.10
CA GLU A 44 1.16 -15.77 22.66
C GLU A 44 1.39 -14.26 22.47
N TYR A 45 1.08 -13.71 21.28
CA TYR A 45 1.15 -12.27 21.05
C TYR A 45 0.19 -11.49 21.96
N ASP A 46 -1.05 -11.94 22.14
CA ASP A 46 -2.02 -11.33 23.06
C ASP A 46 -1.55 -11.33 24.51
N THR A 47 -0.76 -12.34 24.89
CA THR A 47 -0.11 -12.37 26.20
C THR A 47 1.01 -11.33 26.29
N ALA A 48 1.84 -11.21 25.25
CA ALA A 48 2.92 -10.21 25.18
C ALA A 48 2.40 -8.77 25.12
N LEU A 49 1.19 -8.53 24.58
CA LEU A 49 0.55 -7.22 24.56
C LEU A 49 0.23 -6.68 25.97
N LYS A 50 0.13 -7.56 26.97
CA LYS A 50 -0.10 -7.20 28.37
C LYS A 50 1.19 -6.70 29.05
N ASP A 51 2.35 -6.99 28.48
CA ASP A 51 3.65 -6.54 29.00
C ASP A 51 4.05 -5.16 28.42
N ALA A 52 4.78 -4.37 29.21
CA ALA A 52 4.96 -2.94 28.98
C ALA A 52 6.16 -2.55 28.08
N ALA A 53 6.92 -3.50 27.52
CA ALA A 53 8.06 -3.17 26.68
C ALA A 53 7.60 -2.63 25.32
N THR A 54 7.91 -1.37 25.01
CA THR A 54 7.32 -0.65 23.86
C THR A 54 7.56 -1.34 22.52
N GLU A 55 8.80 -1.73 22.20
CA GLU A 55 9.10 -2.32 20.89
C GLU A 55 8.56 -3.75 20.76
N THR A 56 8.75 -4.60 21.78
CA THR A 56 8.15 -5.94 21.86
C THR A 56 6.64 -5.87 21.71
N ARG A 57 5.98 -4.91 22.37
CA ARG A 57 4.55 -4.70 22.27
C ARG A 57 4.11 -4.29 20.87
N LEU A 58 4.88 -3.43 20.18
CA LEU A 58 4.57 -3.04 18.80
C LEU A 58 4.73 -4.21 17.83
N ASN A 59 5.79 -5.01 17.97
CA ASN A 59 5.99 -6.25 17.22
C ASN A 59 4.83 -7.24 17.46
N ALA A 60 4.45 -7.47 18.72
CA ALA A 60 3.36 -8.36 19.07
C ALA A 60 2.02 -7.86 18.51
N LEU A 61 1.74 -6.56 18.58
CA LEU A 61 0.52 -5.98 18.04
C LEU A 61 0.43 -6.14 16.53
N TYR A 62 1.54 -5.87 15.82
CA TYR A 62 1.61 -6.04 14.38
C TYR A 62 1.31 -7.50 14.00
N ARG A 63 2.01 -8.46 14.62
CA ARG A 63 1.82 -9.88 14.32
C ARG A 63 0.47 -10.42 14.78
N ALA A 64 -0.13 -9.88 15.84
CA ALA A 64 -1.47 -10.22 16.24
C ALA A 64 -2.50 -9.84 15.16
N VAL A 65 -2.42 -8.61 14.63
CA VAL A 65 -3.26 -8.16 13.50
C VAL A 65 -3.05 -9.04 12.28
N GLU A 66 -1.81 -9.34 11.93
CA GLU A 66 -1.49 -10.21 10.79
C GLU A 66 -2.03 -11.63 10.99
N SER A 67 -1.86 -12.21 12.18
CA SER A 67 -2.41 -13.52 12.53
C SER A 67 -3.94 -13.54 12.43
N GLN A 68 -4.61 -12.47 12.86
CA GLN A 68 -6.07 -12.33 12.70
C GLN A 68 -6.45 -12.32 11.21
N ALA A 69 -5.72 -11.60 10.36
CA ALA A 69 -5.96 -11.58 8.92
C ALA A 69 -5.70 -12.94 8.26
N LEU A 70 -4.63 -13.65 8.65
CA LEU A 70 -4.29 -15.00 8.15
C LEU A 70 -5.29 -16.07 8.61
N LEU A 71 -6.04 -15.81 9.68
CA LEU A 71 -7.19 -16.61 10.14
C LEU A 71 -8.51 -16.20 9.49
N PHE A 72 -8.48 -15.31 8.48
CA PHE A 72 -9.64 -14.72 7.81
C PHE A 72 -10.59 -13.96 8.75
N ARG A 73 -10.07 -13.45 9.88
CA ARG A 73 -10.81 -12.63 10.85
C ARG A 73 -10.62 -11.14 10.58
N TYR A 74 -10.92 -10.68 9.37
CA TYR A 74 -10.58 -9.30 8.98
C TYR A 74 -11.32 -8.21 9.77
N ALA A 75 -12.49 -8.51 10.35
CA ALA A 75 -13.17 -7.58 11.26
C ALA A 75 -12.35 -7.35 12.55
N ASP A 76 -11.81 -8.42 13.14
CA ASP A 76 -10.94 -8.34 14.32
C ASP A 76 -9.60 -7.69 13.97
N ALA A 77 -9.01 -8.08 12.84
CA ALA A 77 -7.77 -7.49 12.35
C ALA A 77 -7.91 -5.98 12.11
N ALA A 78 -9.01 -5.56 11.49
CA ALA A 78 -9.30 -4.15 11.29
C ALA A 78 -9.52 -3.43 12.62
N LYS A 79 -10.31 -3.99 13.54
CA LYS A 79 -10.48 -3.41 14.87
C LYS A 79 -9.14 -3.16 15.56
N SER A 80 -8.31 -4.19 15.66
CA SER A 80 -6.98 -4.12 16.25
C SER A 80 -6.11 -3.07 15.55
N ALA A 81 -6.09 -3.05 14.21
CA ALA A 81 -5.23 -2.15 13.43
C ALA A 81 -5.66 -0.67 13.55
N PHE A 82 -6.97 -0.39 13.49
CA PHE A 82 -7.52 0.97 13.45
C PHE A 82 -7.70 1.59 14.84
N GLU A 83 -7.97 0.80 15.89
CA GLU A 83 -8.01 1.28 17.28
C GLU A 83 -6.62 1.51 17.87
N ALA A 84 -5.59 0.85 17.35
CA ALA A 84 -4.20 1.06 17.79
C ALA A 84 -3.75 2.51 17.61
N LYS A 85 -3.13 3.10 18.64
CA LYS A 85 -2.49 4.42 18.49
C LYS A 85 -1.26 4.28 17.59
N LEU A 86 -1.18 5.11 16.55
CA LEU A 86 0.01 5.15 15.69
C LEU A 86 1.24 5.59 16.51
N PRO A 87 2.35 4.83 16.44
CA PRO A 87 3.60 5.24 17.07
C PRO A 87 4.11 6.58 16.51
N PRO A 88 4.79 7.42 17.31
CA PRO A 88 5.34 8.68 16.83
C PRO A 88 6.60 8.49 15.97
N ASP A 89 7.33 7.39 16.17
CA ASP A 89 8.50 7.05 15.37
C ASP A 89 8.09 6.83 13.90
N PRO A 90 8.72 7.51 12.92
CA PRO A 90 8.34 7.43 11.52
C PRO A 90 8.40 6.02 10.91
N ARG A 91 9.40 5.21 11.30
CA ARG A 91 9.55 3.83 10.79
C ARG A 91 8.39 2.98 11.27
N TRP A 92 8.13 2.99 12.58
CA TRP A 92 7.00 2.29 13.18
C TRP A 92 5.64 2.79 12.71
N LYS A 93 5.45 4.11 12.63
CA LYS A 93 4.24 4.73 12.08
C LYS A 93 3.95 4.19 10.68
N SER A 94 4.98 4.11 9.84
CA SER A 94 4.85 3.64 8.46
C SER A 94 4.47 2.16 8.37
N ARG A 95 5.06 1.30 9.21
CA ARG A 95 4.67 -0.13 9.29
C ARG A 95 3.17 -0.28 9.59
N PHE A 96 2.67 0.44 10.59
CA PHE A 96 1.24 0.38 10.94
C PHE A 96 0.32 1.02 9.89
N LEU A 97 0.78 2.07 9.19
CA LEU A 97 0.01 2.64 8.09
C LEU A 97 -0.07 1.69 6.89
N ILE A 98 1.02 1.01 6.53
CA ILE A 98 1.02 -0.05 5.52
C ILE A 98 0.05 -1.15 5.93
N LEU A 99 0.15 -1.63 7.17
CA LEU A 99 -0.75 -2.66 7.69
C LEU A 99 -2.23 -2.25 7.60
N ARG A 100 -2.57 -1.01 7.98
CA ARG A 100 -3.94 -0.50 7.85
C ARG A 100 -4.43 -0.45 6.41
N ALA A 101 -3.58 -0.01 5.49
CA ALA A 101 -3.92 0.01 4.07
C ALA A 101 -4.19 -1.42 3.56
N GLU A 102 -3.32 -2.37 3.87
CA GLU A 102 -3.48 -3.77 3.44
C GLU A 102 -4.70 -4.43 4.09
N ILE A 103 -4.98 -4.20 5.38
CA ILE A 103 -6.19 -4.72 6.03
C ILE A 103 -7.46 -4.15 5.38
N ALA A 104 -7.51 -2.86 5.07
CA ALA A 104 -8.65 -2.26 4.38
C ALA A 104 -8.86 -2.88 2.98
N ARG A 105 -7.77 -3.06 2.22
CA ARG A 105 -7.79 -3.71 0.91
C ARG A 105 -8.24 -5.16 0.97
N GLU A 106 -7.73 -5.94 1.92
CA GLU A 106 -8.14 -7.34 2.09
C GLU A 106 -9.58 -7.45 2.58
N PHE A 107 -10.04 -6.56 3.47
CA PHE A 107 -11.45 -6.52 3.87
C PHE A 107 -12.37 -6.32 2.65
N LEU A 108 -12.01 -5.37 1.77
CA LEU A 108 -12.75 -5.13 0.53
C LEU A 108 -12.78 -6.34 -0.40
N LYS A 109 -11.64 -7.01 -0.58
CA LYS A 109 -11.56 -8.21 -1.43
C LYS A 109 -12.45 -9.34 -0.92
N GLN A 110 -12.50 -9.54 0.39
CA GLN A 110 -13.21 -10.68 0.99
C GLN A 110 -14.69 -10.39 1.24
N TYR A 111 -15.04 -9.17 1.64
CA TYR A 111 -16.38 -8.81 2.11
C TYR A 111 -17.04 -7.69 1.30
N GLY A 112 -16.33 -6.98 0.43
CA GLY A 112 -16.86 -5.80 -0.26
C GLY A 112 -18.11 -6.07 -1.11
N TRP A 113 -18.31 -7.30 -1.57
CA TRP A 113 -19.52 -7.72 -2.31
C TRP A 113 -20.76 -7.87 -1.42
N ALA A 114 -20.58 -8.12 -0.12
CA ALA A 114 -21.64 -8.29 0.87
C ALA A 114 -21.85 -7.04 1.73
N SER A 115 -20.96 -6.03 1.62
CA SER A 115 -21.05 -4.79 2.36
C SER A 115 -22.30 -3.97 1.97
N PRO A 116 -22.87 -3.23 2.94
CA PRO A 116 -23.96 -2.30 2.64
C PRO A 116 -23.50 -1.23 1.63
N LYS A 117 -24.44 -0.75 0.81
CA LYS A 117 -24.18 0.31 -0.18
C LYS A 117 -24.37 1.71 0.40
N ASP A 118 -25.24 1.83 1.41
CA ASP A 118 -25.58 3.09 2.06
C ASP A 118 -24.85 3.19 3.41
N VAL A 119 -24.44 4.40 3.76
CA VAL A 119 -23.76 4.70 5.02
C VAL A 119 -24.77 4.67 6.17
N GLU A 120 -24.51 3.88 7.22
CA GLU A 120 -25.27 3.95 8.46
C GLU A 120 -24.79 5.14 9.31
N GLU A 121 -25.64 6.16 9.53
CA GLU A 121 -25.31 7.26 10.45
C GLU A 121 -25.09 6.73 11.89
N GLY A 122 -23.90 6.99 12.44
CA GLY A 122 -23.58 6.69 13.85
C GLY A 122 -23.10 5.26 14.13
N GLY A 123 -22.97 4.40 13.12
CA GLY A 123 -22.42 3.05 13.27
C GLY A 123 -20.94 3.07 13.62
N LYS A 124 -20.57 2.57 14.82
CA LYS A 124 -19.16 2.37 15.23
C LYS A 124 -18.59 1.01 14.82
N ASP A 125 -19.43 0.14 14.28
CA ASP A 125 -19.03 -1.21 13.88
C ASP A 125 -18.29 -1.15 12.55
N LEU A 126 -16.98 -1.41 12.58
CA LEU A 126 -16.12 -1.42 11.40
C LEU A 126 -16.64 -2.39 10.33
N SER A 127 -17.29 -3.49 10.73
CA SER A 127 -17.81 -4.49 9.79
C SER A 127 -18.98 -3.98 8.94
N ARG A 128 -19.61 -2.87 9.33
CA ARG A 128 -20.74 -2.25 8.62
C ARG A 128 -20.33 -1.13 7.68
N ARG A 129 -19.03 -0.86 7.56
CA ARG A 129 -18.53 0.13 6.61
C ARG A 129 -18.82 -0.30 5.18
N THR A 130 -19.20 0.69 4.38
CA THR A 130 -19.37 0.57 2.94
C THR A 130 -18.02 0.33 2.25
N PRO A 131 -18.01 -0.16 1.00
CA PRO A 131 -16.77 -0.29 0.24
C PRO A 131 -16.02 1.04 0.09
N GLU A 132 -16.75 2.15 -0.07
CA GLU A 132 -16.12 3.47 -0.25
C GLU A 132 -15.45 3.97 1.03
N GLU A 133 -16.03 3.69 2.20
CA GLU A 133 -15.38 4.01 3.48
C GLU A 133 -14.09 3.23 3.67
N TRP A 134 -14.06 1.93 3.31
CA TRP A 134 -12.83 1.14 3.36
C TRP A 134 -11.77 1.63 2.38
N ARG A 135 -12.14 2.00 1.15
CA ARG A 135 -11.20 2.66 0.23
C ARG A 135 -10.72 3.99 0.81
N GLY A 136 -11.59 4.73 1.47
CA GLY A 136 -11.26 5.94 2.21
C GLY A 136 -10.18 5.73 3.27
N GLU A 137 -10.24 4.63 4.01
CA GLU A 137 -9.21 4.28 5.00
C GLU A 137 -7.87 3.92 4.34
N ALA A 138 -7.89 3.14 3.25
CA ALA A 138 -6.68 2.85 2.48
C ALA A 138 -6.04 4.14 1.92
N ARG A 139 -6.84 5.02 1.32
CA ARG A 139 -6.39 6.35 0.85
C ARG A 139 -5.81 7.18 1.97
N SER A 140 -6.47 7.23 3.13
CA SER A 140 -5.99 7.97 4.30
C SER A 140 -4.62 7.47 4.77
N ALA A 141 -4.43 6.14 4.80
CA ALA A 141 -3.15 5.55 5.15
C ALA A 141 -2.04 5.91 4.15
N TYR A 142 -2.30 5.80 2.85
CA TYR A 142 -1.34 6.17 1.81
C TYR A 142 -1.01 7.68 1.79
N ARG A 143 -1.99 8.55 2.03
CA ARG A 143 -1.76 10.00 2.20
C ARG A 143 -0.78 10.28 3.34
N GLN A 144 -0.95 9.62 4.49
CA GLN A 144 -0.01 9.78 5.60
C GLN A 144 1.38 9.20 5.29
N LEU A 145 1.46 8.13 4.49
CA LEU A 145 2.74 7.58 4.03
C LEU A 145 3.44 8.52 3.04
N TRP A 146 2.70 9.22 2.18
CA TRP A 146 3.23 10.24 1.27
C TRP A 146 4.00 11.34 2.00
N ASP A 147 3.49 11.78 3.16
CA ASP A 147 4.16 12.79 4.00
C ASP A 147 5.48 12.26 4.60
N LEU A 148 5.62 10.94 4.74
CA LEU A 148 6.79 10.28 5.29
C LEU A 148 7.81 9.85 4.22
N ARG A 149 7.52 10.03 2.92
CA ARG A 149 8.31 9.46 1.82
C ARG A 149 9.81 9.77 1.85
N ARG A 150 10.18 11.01 2.19
CA ARG A 150 11.60 11.42 2.31
C ARG A 150 12.34 10.78 3.48
N GLN A 151 11.62 10.26 4.46
CA GLN A 151 12.17 9.51 5.59
C GLN A 151 12.24 8.03 5.22
N LEU A 152 11.19 7.52 4.59
CA LEU A 152 11.09 6.11 4.18
C LEU A 152 12.10 5.72 3.10
N ILE A 153 12.52 6.68 2.27
CA ILE A 153 13.60 6.48 1.29
C ILE A 153 14.95 6.14 1.93
N LYS A 154 15.11 6.38 3.24
CA LYS A 154 16.35 6.11 3.98
C LYS A 154 16.31 4.77 4.72
N ILE A 155 15.19 4.07 4.68
CA ILE A 155 14.98 2.82 5.41
C ILE A 155 15.13 1.67 4.40
N PRO A 156 16.22 0.87 4.48
CA PRO A 156 16.42 -0.24 3.55
C PRO A 156 15.35 -1.31 3.73
N LEU A 157 14.70 -1.73 2.64
CA LEU A 157 13.64 -2.74 2.70
C LEU A 157 14.15 -4.07 3.27
N ARG A 158 15.42 -4.41 3.02
CA ARG A 158 16.06 -5.63 3.55
C ARG A 158 16.05 -5.73 5.08
N GLU A 159 15.91 -4.61 5.80
CA GLU A 159 15.81 -4.58 7.26
C GLU A 159 14.36 -4.71 7.76
N GLU A 160 13.39 -4.78 6.86
CA GLU A 160 11.96 -4.90 7.15
C GLU A 160 11.43 -6.33 6.99
N GLY A 161 12.32 -7.33 6.91
CA GLY A 161 11.95 -8.74 6.70
C GLY A 161 11.07 -9.35 7.80
N TYR A 162 10.96 -8.69 8.96
CA TYR A 162 9.98 -9.08 9.98
C TYR A 162 8.54 -8.69 9.59
N PHE A 163 8.34 -7.63 8.81
CA PHE A 163 7.02 -7.07 8.47
C PHE A 163 6.63 -7.29 7.01
N VAL A 164 7.63 -7.54 6.15
CA VAL A 164 7.44 -7.75 4.72
C VAL A 164 8.03 -9.11 4.39
N ASP A 165 7.27 -9.94 3.68
CA ASP A 165 7.80 -11.18 3.13
C ASP A 165 8.78 -10.86 1.99
N LEU A 166 10.07 -11.03 2.27
CA LEU A 166 11.15 -10.77 1.31
C LEU A 166 11.65 -12.05 0.62
N ARG A 167 10.99 -13.19 0.82
CA ARG A 167 11.34 -14.43 0.13
C ARG A 167 11.11 -14.24 -1.37
N ASP A 168 12.14 -14.57 -2.15
CA ASP A 168 12.16 -14.38 -3.61
C ASP A 168 11.94 -12.93 -4.08
N ALA A 169 12.05 -11.93 -3.19
CA ALA A 169 11.87 -10.53 -3.54
C ALA A 169 13.08 -9.97 -4.28
N GLU A 170 12.84 -9.32 -5.43
CA GLU A 170 13.85 -8.55 -6.15
C GLU A 170 14.09 -7.20 -5.47
N VAL A 171 14.68 -7.23 -4.27
CA VAL A 171 14.95 -6.04 -3.43
C VAL A 171 15.78 -4.97 -4.14
N GLU A 172 16.51 -5.27 -5.21
CA GLU A 172 17.20 -4.25 -6.01
C GLU A 172 16.24 -3.33 -6.78
N THR A 173 15.06 -3.83 -7.14
CA THR A 173 14.01 -3.05 -7.82
C THR A 173 13.14 -2.27 -6.83
N VAL A 174 13.13 -2.70 -5.57
CA VAL A 174 12.38 -2.08 -4.46
C VAL A 174 13.27 -2.00 -3.20
N PRO A 175 14.33 -1.18 -3.21
CA PRO A 175 15.39 -1.24 -2.19
C PRO A 175 15.05 -0.56 -0.87
N THR A 176 14.05 0.31 -0.84
CA THR A 176 13.67 1.07 0.36
C THR A 176 12.22 0.81 0.75
N LEU A 177 11.88 1.14 2.00
CA LEU A 177 10.50 1.07 2.47
C LEU A 177 9.59 2.02 1.67
N TRP A 178 10.09 3.15 1.18
CA TRP A 178 9.32 4.01 0.28
C TRP A 178 9.02 3.34 -1.05
N ASP A 179 10.02 2.69 -1.65
CA ASP A 179 9.83 1.95 -2.91
C ASP A 179 8.74 0.88 -2.75
N PHE A 180 8.72 0.20 -1.59
CA PHE A 180 7.67 -0.77 -1.27
C PHE A 180 6.29 -0.11 -1.14
N VAL A 181 6.20 1.04 -0.46
CA VAL A 181 4.93 1.81 -0.39
C VAL A 181 4.46 2.23 -1.78
N ALA A 182 5.36 2.76 -2.62
CA ALA A 182 5.03 3.19 -3.98
C ALA A 182 4.50 2.01 -4.82
N LEU A 183 5.08 0.82 -4.66
CA LEU A 183 4.56 -0.40 -5.27
C LEU A 183 3.11 -0.67 -4.84
N ARG A 184 2.88 -0.77 -3.52
CA ARG A 184 1.57 -1.14 -2.96
C ARG A 184 0.49 -0.11 -3.26
N TRP A 185 0.84 1.16 -3.19
CA TRP A 185 -0.08 2.25 -3.50
C TRP A 185 -0.38 2.34 -4.99
N GLY A 186 0.62 2.12 -5.85
CA GLY A 186 0.40 1.99 -7.29
C GLY A 186 -0.58 0.87 -7.63
N ASP A 187 -0.42 -0.31 -7.04
CA ASP A 187 -1.36 -1.44 -7.20
C ASP A 187 -2.78 -1.03 -6.76
N PHE A 188 -2.92 -0.38 -5.60
CA PHE A 188 -4.21 0.10 -5.11
C PHE A 188 -4.86 1.10 -6.09
N LEU A 189 -4.12 2.10 -6.57
CA LEU A 189 -4.64 3.11 -7.49
C LEU A 189 -5.06 2.53 -8.84
N LEU A 190 -4.33 1.52 -9.34
CA LEU A 190 -4.52 0.99 -10.69
C LEU A 190 -5.47 -0.22 -10.74
N GLU A 191 -5.69 -0.90 -9.62
CA GLU A 191 -6.49 -2.14 -9.58
C GLU A 191 -7.75 -2.04 -8.69
N GLU A 192 -7.74 -1.21 -7.65
CA GLU A 192 -8.75 -1.25 -6.58
C GLU A 192 -9.51 0.09 -6.39
N GLU A 193 -8.88 1.21 -6.71
CA GLU A 193 -9.47 2.54 -6.64
C GLU A 193 -10.43 2.79 -7.82
N GLU A 194 -11.62 3.30 -7.52
CA GLU A 194 -12.61 3.62 -8.55
C GLU A 194 -12.32 4.97 -9.20
N SER A 195 -12.43 5.04 -10.53
CA SER A 195 -12.27 6.28 -11.30
C SER A 195 -13.59 7.05 -11.49
N SER A 196 -14.67 6.64 -10.81
CA SER A 196 -16.02 7.16 -11.04
C SER A 196 -16.08 8.68 -10.88
N GLY A 197 -16.51 9.38 -11.94
CA GLY A 197 -16.66 10.84 -11.94
C GLY A 197 -15.38 11.65 -12.14
N ARG A 198 -14.20 11.03 -12.33
CA ARG A 198 -12.94 11.73 -12.59
C ARG A 198 -12.52 11.60 -14.05
N THR A 199 -11.97 12.69 -14.62
CA THR A 199 -11.51 12.73 -16.00
C THR A 199 -10.27 11.85 -16.18
N LYS A 200 -10.36 10.83 -17.03
CA LYS A 200 -9.24 9.95 -17.36
C LYS A 200 -8.17 10.71 -18.15
N PRO A 201 -6.87 10.53 -17.84
CA PRO A 201 -5.79 11.16 -18.58
C PRO A 201 -5.63 10.55 -19.98
N ALA A 202 -5.19 11.35 -20.94
CA ALA A 202 -4.85 10.88 -22.29
C ALA A 202 -3.56 10.05 -22.29
N VAL A 203 -3.48 8.99 -23.10
CA VAL A 203 -2.27 8.15 -23.21
C VAL A 203 -0.99 8.97 -23.41
N ILE A 204 -1.06 10.04 -24.20
CA ILE A 204 0.09 10.89 -24.52
C ILE A 204 0.70 11.57 -23.27
N SER A 205 -0.06 11.79 -22.20
CA SER A 205 0.44 12.42 -20.97
C SER A 205 1.42 11.56 -20.19
N PHE A 206 1.47 10.25 -20.48
CA PHE A 206 2.44 9.33 -19.86
C PHE A 206 3.77 9.31 -20.62
N LEU A 207 3.78 9.74 -21.89
CA LEU A 207 4.96 9.77 -22.74
C LEU A 207 5.77 11.06 -22.61
N SER A 208 5.17 12.12 -22.04
CA SER A 208 5.89 13.36 -21.81
C SER A 208 7.01 13.14 -20.77
N GLN A 209 8.20 13.64 -21.12
CA GLN A 209 9.36 13.74 -20.23
C GLN A 209 9.31 15.00 -19.35
N ASN A 210 8.21 15.77 -19.40
CA ASN A 210 8.14 17.00 -18.61
C ASN A 210 8.04 16.65 -17.12
N ASP A 211 9.14 17.00 -16.44
CA ASP A 211 9.39 16.85 -15.02
C ASP A 211 8.38 17.66 -14.19
N ALA A 212 7.91 17.06 -13.10
CA ALA A 212 6.97 17.60 -12.10
C ALA A 212 5.47 17.52 -12.45
N VAL A 213 4.95 16.30 -12.59
CA VAL A 213 3.54 16.06 -12.24
C VAL A 213 3.45 16.04 -10.72
N GLU A 214 2.92 17.10 -10.12
CA GLU A 214 2.63 17.14 -8.69
C GLU A 214 1.47 16.19 -8.37
N LEU A 215 1.59 15.42 -7.28
CA LEU A 215 0.52 14.53 -6.86
C LEU A 215 -0.65 15.33 -6.30
N SER A 216 -1.78 15.30 -7.00
CA SER A 216 -3.08 15.79 -6.51
C SER A 216 -3.96 14.59 -6.13
N PHE A 217 -4.49 14.61 -4.91
CA PHE A 217 -5.34 13.51 -4.41
C PHE A 217 -6.76 13.51 -4.99
N ASP A 218 -7.14 14.57 -5.70
CA ASP A 218 -8.44 14.72 -6.37
C ASP A 218 -8.39 14.26 -7.82
N ASP A 219 -7.19 13.97 -8.35
CA ASP A 219 -7.01 13.51 -9.72
C ASP A 219 -7.54 12.09 -9.94
N ALA A 220 -7.70 11.70 -11.21
CA ALA A 220 -8.01 10.32 -11.56
C ALA A 220 -6.91 9.34 -11.09
N PRO A 221 -7.23 8.09 -10.74
CA PRO A 221 -6.26 7.16 -10.16
C PRO A 221 -5.01 6.92 -11.02
N ALA A 222 -5.15 6.85 -12.34
CA ALA A 222 -4.01 6.72 -13.26
C ALA A 222 -3.09 7.94 -13.26
N THR A 223 -3.64 9.16 -13.12
CA THR A 223 -2.85 10.39 -12.97
C THR A 223 -2.10 10.38 -11.64
N GLN A 224 -2.77 9.97 -10.55
CA GLN A 224 -2.13 9.83 -9.24
C GLN A 224 -0.99 8.80 -9.27
N ALA A 225 -1.20 7.65 -9.91
CA ALA A 225 -0.18 6.61 -10.04
C ALA A 225 1.02 7.11 -10.86
N ALA A 226 0.78 7.85 -11.95
CA ALA A 226 1.86 8.47 -12.72
C ALA A 226 2.68 9.45 -11.88
N ALA A 227 2.02 10.34 -11.12
CA ALA A 227 2.69 11.29 -10.24
C ALA A 227 3.47 10.59 -9.11
N LEU A 228 2.89 9.54 -8.52
CA LEU A 228 3.54 8.70 -7.50
C LEU A 228 4.82 8.06 -8.02
N PHE A 229 4.77 7.44 -9.20
CA PHE A 229 5.94 6.80 -9.80
C PHE A 229 6.99 7.82 -10.24
N GLU A 230 6.59 8.99 -10.73
CA GLU A 230 7.51 10.07 -11.06
C GLU A 230 8.23 10.60 -9.80
N ASP A 231 7.52 10.86 -8.70
CA ASP A 231 8.13 11.25 -7.42
C ASP A 231 9.09 10.16 -6.91
N ALA A 232 8.66 8.88 -6.95
CA ALA A 232 9.53 7.77 -6.56
C ALA A 232 10.81 7.67 -7.43
N ALA A 233 10.71 7.93 -8.73
CA ALA A 233 11.83 7.95 -9.66
C ALA A 233 12.79 9.13 -9.44
N THR A 234 12.28 10.28 -9.01
CA THR A 234 13.09 11.51 -8.82
C THR A 234 13.74 11.59 -7.43
N LEU A 235 13.20 10.89 -6.43
CA LEU A 235 13.77 10.90 -5.09
C LEU A 235 15.23 10.38 -5.05
N GLY A 236 16.04 11.03 -4.20
CA GLY A 236 17.41 10.65 -3.84
C GLY A 236 17.53 9.26 -3.20
N GLY A 237 18.74 8.83 -2.85
CA GLY A 237 18.99 7.62 -2.05
C GLY A 237 20.01 6.66 -2.67
N ASP A 238 20.85 6.08 -1.83
CA ASP A 238 21.93 5.19 -2.24
C ASP A 238 21.37 3.85 -2.74
N GLY A 239 21.97 3.30 -3.80
CA GLY A 239 21.57 2.00 -4.36
C GLY A 239 20.23 1.99 -5.12
N ARG A 240 19.64 3.15 -5.42
CA ARG A 240 18.31 3.26 -6.06
C ARG A 240 18.31 3.43 -7.58
N SER A 241 19.46 3.33 -8.26
CA SER A 241 19.53 3.55 -9.71
C SER A 241 18.57 2.62 -10.48
N THR A 242 18.54 1.33 -10.13
CA THR A 242 17.63 0.36 -10.74
C THR A 242 16.17 0.68 -10.43
N ALA A 243 15.83 0.95 -9.17
CA ALA A 243 14.48 1.28 -8.75
C ALA A 243 13.92 2.51 -9.49
N ARG A 244 14.74 3.56 -9.69
CA ARG A 244 14.33 4.76 -10.44
C ARG A 244 13.89 4.44 -11.87
N GLU A 245 14.66 3.61 -12.57
CA GLU A 245 14.30 3.19 -13.93
C GLU A 245 13.05 2.30 -13.93
N VAL A 246 12.89 1.42 -12.93
CA VAL A 246 11.67 0.62 -12.75
C VAL A 246 10.45 1.50 -12.58
N TRP A 247 10.53 2.59 -11.81
CA TRP A 247 9.40 3.51 -11.62
C TRP A 247 9.02 4.26 -12.90
N LYS A 248 10.00 4.74 -13.67
CA LYS A 248 9.76 5.33 -15.01
C LYS A 248 9.07 4.34 -15.93
N ILE A 249 9.54 3.09 -15.97
CA ILE A 249 8.93 2.02 -16.77
C ILE A 249 7.49 1.77 -16.30
N LYS A 250 7.25 1.63 -15.00
CA LYS A 250 5.89 1.44 -14.46
C LYS A 250 4.95 2.58 -14.86
N ARG A 251 5.38 3.84 -14.77
CA ARG A 251 4.62 5.00 -15.27
C ARG A 251 4.29 4.86 -16.75
N LEU A 252 5.27 4.56 -17.60
CA LEU A 252 5.09 4.40 -19.05
C LEU A 252 4.19 3.23 -19.42
N LYS A 253 4.12 2.19 -18.58
CA LYS A 253 3.29 1.00 -18.82
C LYS A 253 1.82 1.18 -18.43
N ILE A 254 1.43 2.23 -17.69
CA ILE A 254 0.05 2.44 -17.24
C ILE A 254 -0.97 2.34 -18.40
N PRO A 255 -0.79 3.04 -19.55
CA PRO A 255 -1.75 2.94 -20.65
C PRO A 255 -1.88 1.55 -21.27
N PHE A 256 -0.83 0.72 -21.19
CA PHE A 256 -0.79 -0.61 -21.80
C PHE A 256 -1.32 -1.68 -20.85
N ASP A 257 -0.94 -1.62 -19.57
CA ASP A 257 -1.36 -2.57 -18.56
C ASP A 257 -2.79 -2.26 -18.04
N HIS A 258 -3.20 -0.99 -18.06
CA HIS A 258 -4.48 -0.50 -17.54
C HIS A 258 -5.22 0.41 -18.56
N PRO A 259 -5.52 -0.07 -19.79
CA PRO A 259 -6.12 0.76 -20.84
C PRO A 259 -7.51 1.31 -20.46
N GLY A 260 -8.20 0.66 -19.52
CA GLY A 260 -9.49 1.13 -19.00
C GLY A 260 -9.40 2.43 -18.17
N LEU A 261 -8.22 2.86 -17.74
CA LEU A 261 -8.02 4.05 -16.90
C LEU A 261 -7.53 5.28 -17.67
N VAL A 262 -7.35 5.17 -18.98
CA VAL A 262 -6.84 6.24 -19.84
C VAL A 262 -7.79 6.52 -21.00
N THR A 263 -7.66 7.67 -21.64
CA THR A 263 -8.29 7.94 -22.95
C THR A 263 -7.28 7.73 -24.08
N PRO A 264 -7.70 7.27 -25.27
CA PRO A 264 -6.84 7.13 -26.44
C PRO A 264 -6.11 8.44 -26.76
N ALA A 265 -5.00 8.35 -27.50
CA ALA A 265 -4.41 9.55 -28.09
C ALA A 265 -5.47 10.23 -28.99
N PRO A 266 -5.59 11.56 -28.95
CA PRO A 266 -6.47 12.26 -29.88
C PRO A 266 -6.00 11.98 -31.32
N ASP A 267 -6.94 11.71 -32.23
CA ASP A 267 -6.67 11.43 -33.63
C ASP A 267 -5.84 12.55 -34.28
N GLU A 268 -5.01 12.22 -35.28
CA GLU A 268 -4.04 13.13 -35.93
C GLU A 268 -4.66 14.48 -36.41
N GLU A 269 -5.97 14.52 -36.67
CA GLU A 269 -6.68 15.76 -37.04
C GLU A 269 -6.65 16.84 -35.93
N ALA A 270 -6.50 16.47 -34.66
CA ALA A 270 -6.37 17.40 -33.54
C ALA A 270 -4.97 18.05 -33.46
N PHE A 271 -3.94 17.38 -33.97
CA PHE A 271 -2.57 17.93 -34.05
C PHE A 271 -2.35 18.77 -35.32
N ALA A 272 -3.18 18.58 -36.35
CA ALA A 272 -3.05 19.28 -37.63
C ALA A 272 -3.71 20.66 -37.69
N ASN A 273 -4.56 21.05 -36.72
CA ASN A 273 -5.28 22.33 -36.74
C ASN A 273 -5.16 23.14 -35.43
N PRO A 274 -4.13 24.01 -35.29
CA PRO A 274 -4.04 24.96 -34.18
C PRO A 274 -5.04 26.13 -34.26
N THR A 275 -6.01 26.13 -35.19
CA THR A 275 -6.88 27.30 -35.49
C THR A 275 -8.37 27.01 -35.49
N SER A 276 -8.87 26.07 -34.68
CA SER A 276 -10.32 26.02 -34.41
C SER A 276 -10.64 26.91 -33.22
N PRO A 277 -11.15 28.15 -33.40
CA PRO A 277 -11.59 28.96 -32.29
C PRO A 277 -12.75 28.24 -31.59
N VAL A 278 -12.62 28.10 -30.28
CA VAL A 278 -13.70 27.72 -29.38
C VAL A 278 -14.86 28.70 -29.64
N ALA A 279 -15.93 28.22 -30.27
CA ALA A 279 -17.14 28.98 -30.43
C ALA A 279 -17.72 29.26 -29.04
N VAL A 280 -17.61 30.52 -28.61
CA VAL A 280 -18.33 31.01 -27.43
C VAL A 280 -19.82 30.98 -27.77
N PRO A 281 -20.66 30.23 -27.03
CA PRO A 281 -22.09 30.28 -27.25
C PRO A 281 -22.59 31.69 -26.92
N SER A 282 -23.20 32.32 -27.93
CA SER A 282 -23.80 33.64 -27.79
C SER A 282 -25.22 33.50 -27.24
N ARG A 283 -25.38 34.01 -26.00
CA ARG A 283 -26.60 34.30 -25.23
C ARG A 283 -27.41 33.14 -24.67
#